data_AF-A0A6H0XW82-F1
#
_entry.id   AF-A0A6H0XW82-F1
#
_cell.length_a   1.000
_cell.length_b   1.000
_cell.length_c   1.000
_cell.angle_alpha   90.00
_cell.angle_beta   90.00
_cell.angle_gamma   90.00
#
_symmetry.space_group_name_H-M   'P 1'
#
loop_
_entity.id
_entity.type
_entity.pdbx_description
1 polymer ?
#
loop_
_entity_poly.entity_id
_entity_poly.type
_entity_poly.pdbx_seq_one_letter_code
_entity_poly.pdbx_strand_id
1 'polypeptide(L)'
;MAIQEEHELDEYQDGDQQFPPPQEREDDDSKDQHASYYLNIKAHWGLPRLVETIIFYNFAILGWGCLIAAAAIAPYLRTNSVPFIVTITLGFVFHWSAWFQTAFAMFQRASWRREETLVERVQFLFFAIRLQRLMIVSTSNSGELPLILPQPTAVICLVTFIQAYARRHEFHMITYWLLFLLMFIVNTVFAVMNAYNNITWEADRLWFNDNVDGIPKVIVAILGV
;
A
#
# COMPACT_ATOMS: atom_id res chain seq x y z
N MET A 1 58.30 -18.52 -23.50
CA MET A 1 58.67 -18.94 -24.87
C MET A 1 57.70 -20.05 -25.23
N ALA A 2 56.79 -20.00 -26.18
CA ALA A 2 56.24 -18.99 -27.10
C ALA A 2 54.85 -19.56 -27.49
N ILE A 3 53.78 -18.77 -27.48
CA ILE A 3 53.07 -18.24 -28.67
C ILE A 3 52.81 -19.29 -29.76
N GLN A 4 51.53 -19.59 -30.02
CA GLN A 4 50.99 -19.59 -31.38
C GLN A 4 49.47 -19.35 -31.37
N GLU A 5 49.10 -18.10 -31.64
CA GLU A 5 47.85 -17.73 -32.31
C GLU A 5 47.92 -18.24 -33.76
N GLU A 6 46.78 -18.66 -34.32
CA GLU A 6 46.30 -18.35 -35.68
C GLU A 6 44.89 -18.97 -35.82
N HIS A 7 43.80 -18.19 -35.90
CA HIS A 7 43.32 -17.37 -37.02
C HIS A 7 42.43 -18.15 -37.99
N GLU A 8 41.13 -18.30 -37.66
CA GLU A 8 40.09 -18.52 -38.67
C GLU A 8 38.90 -17.59 -38.37
N LEU A 9 38.99 -16.40 -38.95
CA LEU A 9 37.89 -15.53 -39.29
C LEU A 9 37.39 -15.89 -40.69
N ASP A 10 36.11 -15.61 -40.92
CA ASP A 10 35.44 -15.39 -42.20
C ASP A 10 34.84 -16.60 -42.93
N GLU A 11 33.56 -16.86 -42.64
CA GLU A 11 32.58 -17.08 -43.71
C GLU A 11 31.25 -16.39 -43.34
N TYR A 12 31.14 -15.12 -43.75
CA TYR A 12 29.91 -14.32 -43.68
C TYR A 12 29.02 -14.73 -44.86
N GLN A 13 28.03 -15.59 -44.60
CA GLN A 13 27.00 -15.93 -45.58
C GLN A 13 25.87 -14.91 -45.47
N ASP A 14 25.86 -13.98 -46.42
CA ASP A 14 24.84 -12.96 -46.64
C ASP A 14 23.50 -13.63 -46.97
N GLY A 15 22.64 -13.72 -45.96
CA GLY A 15 21.28 -14.23 -46.07
C GLY A 15 20.33 -13.13 -45.60
N ASP A 16 19.57 -12.58 -46.54
CA ASP A 16 18.52 -11.58 -46.37
C ASP A 16 17.78 -11.73 -45.03
N GLN A 17 18.21 -10.97 -44.00
CA GLN A 17 17.41 -10.77 -42.80
C GLN A 17 16.29 -9.79 -43.16
N GLN A 18 15.23 -10.37 -43.71
CA GLN A 18 13.96 -9.71 -43.88
C GLN A 18 13.40 -9.43 -42.48
N PHE A 19 13.63 -8.22 -41.98
CA PHE A 19 12.97 -7.73 -40.77
C PHE A 19 11.45 -7.94 -40.96
N PRO A 20 10.75 -8.63 -40.03
CA PRO A 20 9.31 -8.70 -40.11
C PRO A 20 8.75 -7.27 -40.02
N PRO A 21 7.74 -6.92 -40.82
CA PRO A 21 7.09 -5.61 -40.70
C PRO A 21 6.53 -5.46 -39.28
N PRO A 22 6.38 -4.22 -38.77
CA PRO A 22 5.78 -3.99 -37.47
C PRO A 22 4.45 -4.74 -37.41
N GLN A 23 4.30 -5.66 -36.45
CA GLN A 23 3.03 -6.33 -36.20
C GLN A 23 2.02 -5.26 -35.75
N GLU A 24 1.29 -4.69 -36.70
CA GLU A 24 0.06 -3.98 -36.42
C GLU A 24 -1.00 -5.02 -36.02
N ARG A 25 -1.51 -4.88 -34.77
CA ARG A 25 -2.64 -5.59 -34.14
C ARG A 25 -2.31 -6.83 -33.32
N GLU A 26 -1.81 -6.61 -32.10
CA GLU A 26 -2.18 -7.42 -30.91
C GLU A 26 -2.54 -6.51 -29.71
N ASP A 27 -2.85 -5.23 -29.97
CA ASP A 27 -2.96 -4.19 -28.95
C ASP A 27 -4.36 -4.10 -28.33
N ASP A 28 -5.34 -4.85 -28.85
CA ASP A 28 -6.74 -4.83 -28.39
C ASP A 28 -7.02 -6.04 -27.48
N ASP A 29 -6.60 -7.24 -27.91
CA ASP A 29 -6.74 -8.48 -27.10
C ASP A 29 -5.85 -8.46 -25.85
N SER A 30 -4.66 -7.85 -25.92
CA SER A 30 -3.82 -7.63 -24.74
C SER A 30 -4.49 -6.68 -23.75
N LYS A 31 -5.03 -5.54 -24.20
CA LYS A 31 -5.74 -4.58 -23.34
C LYS A 31 -6.99 -5.17 -22.70
N ASP A 32 -7.73 -6.00 -23.42
CA ASP A 32 -8.91 -6.69 -22.89
C ASP A 32 -8.54 -7.79 -21.90
N GLN A 33 -7.44 -8.53 -22.13
CA GLN A 33 -6.87 -9.43 -21.13
C GLN A 33 -6.36 -8.66 -19.90
N HIS A 34 -5.67 -7.53 -20.07
CA HIS A 34 -5.20 -6.65 -19.01
C HIS A 34 -6.36 -6.10 -18.16
N ALA A 35 -7.44 -5.61 -18.79
CA ALA A 35 -8.66 -5.19 -18.11
C ALA A 35 -9.32 -6.35 -17.35
N SER A 36 -9.29 -7.57 -17.92
CA SER A 36 -9.84 -8.76 -17.27
C SER A 36 -9.11 -9.12 -15.97
N TYR A 37 -7.79 -8.90 -15.84
CA TYR A 37 -7.05 -9.14 -14.58
C TYR A 37 -7.52 -8.24 -13.43
N TYR A 38 -7.85 -6.98 -13.73
CA TYR A 38 -8.40 -6.04 -12.75
C TYR A 38 -9.87 -6.33 -12.39
N LEU A 39 -10.61 -6.97 -13.31
CA LEU A 39 -12.02 -7.34 -13.15
C LEU A 39 -12.21 -8.68 -12.45
N ASN A 40 -11.31 -9.66 -12.64
CA ASN A 40 -11.38 -11.00 -12.05
C ASN A 40 -10.73 -11.12 -10.66
N ILE A 41 -10.71 -10.01 -9.92
CA ILE A 41 -10.16 -9.99 -8.56
C ILE A 41 -11.04 -10.86 -7.64
N LYS A 42 -10.54 -12.05 -7.30
CA LYS A 42 -11.22 -12.99 -6.40
C LYS A 42 -11.43 -12.37 -5.04
N ALA A 43 -12.65 -12.55 -4.56
CA ALA A 43 -13.20 -12.06 -3.31
C ALA A 43 -12.39 -12.47 -2.05
N HIS A 44 -12.04 -11.52 -1.19
CA HIS A 44 -11.66 -11.84 0.19
C HIS A 44 -12.92 -12.32 0.93
N TRP A 45 -12.86 -13.47 1.60
CA TRP A 45 -14.00 -14.10 2.30
C TRP A 45 -15.26 -14.35 1.44
N GLY A 46 -15.13 -14.45 0.12
CA GLY A 46 -16.29 -14.58 -0.77
C GLY A 46 -17.10 -13.28 -0.95
N LEU A 47 -16.63 -12.14 -0.42
CA LEU A 47 -17.22 -10.82 -0.62
C LEU A 47 -16.73 -10.16 -1.91
N PRO A 48 -17.62 -9.50 -2.69
CA PRO A 48 -17.21 -8.68 -3.83
C PRO A 48 -16.21 -7.58 -3.41
N ARG A 49 -15.26 -7.24 -4.30
CA ARG A 49 -14.24 -6.19 -4.09
C ARG A 49 -14.83 -4.87 -3.57
N LEU A 50 -15.97 -4.46 -4.11
CA LEU A 50 -16.65 -3.23 -3.73
C LEU A 50 -17.09 -3.28 -2.26
N VAL A 51 -17.71 -4.39 -1.84
CA VAL A 51 -18.19 -4.57 -0.47
C VAL A 51 -17.01 -4.63 0.51
N GLU A 52 -15.95 -5.35 0.15
CA GLU A 52 -14.74 -5.43 0.98
C GLU A 52 -14.10 -4.04 1.18
N THR A 53 -14.07 -3.24 0.11
CA THR A 53 -13.54 -1.87 0.12
C THR A 53 -14.40 -0.94 0.98
N ILE A 54 -15.74 -1.07 0.91
CA ILE A 54 -16.67 -0.33 1.77
C ILE A 54 -16.44 -0.67 3.25
N ILE A 55 -16.31 -1.96 3.59
CA ILE A 55 -16.07 -2.38 4.98
C ILE A 55 -14.76 -1.79 5.49
N PHE A 56 -13.70 -1.87 4.68
CA PHE A 56 -12.39 -1.30 5.01
C PHE A 56 -12.48 0.19 5.31
N TYR A 57 -13.10 0.98 4.42
CA TYR A 57 -13.19 2.43 4.62
C TYR A 57 -14.11 2.82 5.79
N ASN A 58 -15.16 2.04 6.08
CA ASN A 58 -15.97 2.26 7.27
C ASN A 58 -15.13 2.13 8.55
N PHE A 59 -14.32 1.06 8.67
CA PHE A 59 -13.41 0.91 9.80
C PHE A 59 -12.34 2.00 9.83
N ALA A 60 -11.74 2.30 8.69
CA ALA A 60 -10.68 3.29 8.61
C ALA A 60 -11.18 4.69 9.03
N ILE A 61 -12.29 5.17 8.44
CA ILE A 61 -12.84 6.50 8.72
C ILE A 61 -13.32 6.61 10.17
N LEU A 62 -14.02 5.59 10.69
CA LEU A 62 -14.45 5.58 12.09
C LEU A 62 -13.24 5.58 13.04
N GLY A 63 -12.20 4.80 12.73
CA GLY A 63 -10.95 4.77 13.48
C GLY A 63 -10.28 6.14 13.54
N TRP A 64 -10.16 6.81 12.39
CA TRP A 64 -9.57 8.15 12.31
C TRP A 64 -10.39 9.18 13.07
N GLY A 65 -11.72 9.16 12.93
CA GLY A 65 -12.63 10.04 13.68
C GLY A 65 -12.47 9.87 15.19
N CYS A 66 -12.39 8.63 15.68
CA CYS A 66 -12.15 8.34 17.09
C CYS A 66 -10.77 8.80 17.57
N LEU A 67 -9.71 8.65 16.76
CA LEU A 67 -8.37 9.14 17.09
C LEU A 67 -8.33 10.68 17.20
N ILE A 68 -8.99 11.38 16.28
CA ILE A 68 -9.10 12.84 16.30
C ILE A 68 -9.91 13.30 17.51
N ALA A 69 -11.04 12.64 17.80
CA ALA A 69 -11.84 12.93 18.98
C ALA A 69 -11.05 12.69 20.27
N ALA A 70 -10.31 11.60 20.38
CA ALA A 70 -9.43 11.33 21.52
C ALA A 70 -8.33 12.40 21.65
N ALA A 71 -7.75 12.85 20.54
CA ALA A 71 -6.79 13.95 20.52
C ALA A 71 -7.39 15.27 21.03
N ALA A 72 -8.65 15.57 20.66
CA ALA A 72 -9.35 16.75 21.13
C ALA A 72 -9.80 16.68 22.60
N ILE A 73 -10.16 15.49 23.10
CA ILE A 73 -10.68 15.30 24.47
C ILE A 73 -9.55 15.28 25.52
N ALA A 74 -8.41 14.68 25.20
CA ALA A 74 -7.33 14.47 26.17
C ALA A 74 -6.84 15.74 26.88
N PRO A 75 -6.70 16.91 26.21
CA PRO A 75 -6.30 18.16 26.87
C PRO A 75 -7.29 18.67 27.91
N TYR A 76 -8.59 18.39 27.76
CA TYR A 76 -9.63 18.95 28.63
C TYR A 76 -10.03 18.00 29.76
N LEU A 77 -10.28 16.72 29.44
CA LEU A 77 -10.81 15.74 30.39
C LEU A 77 -9.72 14.88 31.03
N ARG A 78 -8.46 15.02 30.61
CA ARG A 78 -7.31 14.19 31.02
C ARG A 78 -7.43 12.74 30.52
N THR A 79 -6.30 12.05 30.52
CA THR A 79 -6.14 10.67 30.02
C THR A 79 -6.86 9.60 30.83
N ASN A 80 -7.17 9.88 32.10
CA ASN A 80 -7.87 8.94 32.98
C ASN A 80 -9.40 9.03 32.85
N SER A 81 -9.90 9.92 32.00
CA SER A 81 -11.34 10.06 31.81
C SER A 81 -11.91 8.90 30.99
N VAL A 82 -13.06 8.39 31.44
CA VAL A 82 -13.85 7.40 30.71
C VAL A 82 -14.06 7.79 29.23
N PRO A 83 -14.45 9.04 28.88
CA PRO A 83 -14.63 9.42 27.48
C PRO A 83 -13.35 9.27 26.64
N PHE A 84 -12.19 9.66 27.17
CA PHE A 84 -10.91 9.46 26.47
C PHE A 84 -10.60 7.98 26.26
N ILE A 85 -10.73 7.17 27.32
CA ILE A 85 -10.44 5.72 27.27
C ILE A 85 -11.34 5.03 26.24
N VAL A 86 -12.63 5.37 26.21
CA VAL A 86 -13.58 4.78 25.25
C VAL A 86 -13.24 5.19 23.82
N THR A 87 -13.00 6.49 23.56
CA THR A 87 -12.70 6.97 22.20
C THR A 87 -11.38 6.42 21.67
N ILE A 88 -10.30 6.41 22.49
CA ILE A 88 -9.01 5.86 22.05
C ILE A 88 -9.10 4.35 21.80
N THR A 89 -9.83 3.61 22.65
CA THR A 89 -9.99 2.17 22.50
C THR A 89 -10.78 1.83 21.24
N LEU A 90 -11.90 2.51 20.98
CA LEU A 90 -12.66 2.33 19.74
C LEU A 90 -11.83 2.70 18.51
N GLY A 91 -11.05 3.80 18.59
CA GLY A 91 -10.13 4.19 17.54
C GLY A 91 -9.12 3.10 17.19
N PHE A 92 -8.54 2.46 18.22
CA PHE A 92 -7.63 1.33 18.03
C PHE A 92 -8.32 0.11 17.46
N VAL A 93 -9.49 -0.28 17.99
CA VAL A 93 -10.24 -1.43 17.48
C VAL A 93 -10.50 -1.25 16.00
N PHE A 94 -11.05 -0.11 15.58
CA PHE A 94 -11.37 0.13 14.17
C PHE A 94 -10.13 0.21 13.28
N HIS A 95 -9.07 0.92 13.71
CA HIS A 95 -7.82 0.99 12.95
C HIS A 95 -7.19 -0.39 12.75
N TRP A 96 -7.07 -1.16 13.83
CA TRP A 96 -6.48 -2.50 13.76
C TRP A 96 -7.38 -3.49 13.02
N SER A 97 -8.71 -3.38 13.10
CA SER A 97 -9.61 -4.18 12.27
C SER A 97 -9.40 -3.92 10.77
N ALA A 98 -9.26 -2.66 10.35
CA ALA A 98 -8.96 -2.32 8.94
C ALA A 98 -7.58 -2.84 8.51
N TRP A 99 -6.59 -2.74 9.41
CA TRP A 99 -5.24 -3.26 9.20
C TRP A 99 -5.25 -4.78 9.05
N PHE A 100 -5.85 -5.51 9.99
CA PHE A 100 -5.92 -6.97 9.98
C PHE A 100 -6.71 -7.49 8.78
N GLN A 101 -7.84 -6.88 8.43
CA GLN A 101 -8.60 -7.24 7.23
C GLN A 101 -7.71 -7.23 5.98
N THR A 102 -6.91 -6.17 5.83
CA THR A 102 -6.02 -6.03 4.67
C THR A 102 -4.80 -6.96 4.77
N ALA A 103 -4.20 -7.10 5.95
CA ALA A 103 -3.07 -8.00 6.16
C ALA A 103 -3.46 -9.48 5.91
N PHE A 104 -4.63 -9.92 6.37
CA PHE A 104 -5.15 -11.27 6.08
C PHE A 104 -5.44 -11.46 4.59
N ALA A 105 -6.00 -10.45 3.92
CA ALA A 105 -6.23 -10.46 2.49
C ALA A 105 -4.91 -10.59 1.69
N MET A 106 -3.84 -9.95 2.15
CA MET A 106 -2.49 -10.10 1.59
C MET A 106 -1.92 -11.50 1.87
N PHE A 107 -2.04 -11.99 3.10
CA PHE A 107 -1.51 -13.30 3.49
C PHE A 107 -2.12 -14.45 2.67
N GLN A 108 -3.42 -14.39 2.39
CA GLN A 108 -4.12 -15.38 1.55
C GLN A 108 -3.62 -15.41 0.10
N ARG A 109 -2.98 -14.33 -0.35
CA ARG A 109 -2.53 -14.11 -1.74
C ARG A 109 -1.02 -13.90 -1.82
N ALA A 110 -0.29 -14.21 -0.75
CA ALA A 110 1.10 -13.83 -0.59
C ALA A 110 2.01 -14.52 -1.60
N SER A 111 2.98 -13.75 -2.09
CA SER A 111 3.92 -14.04 -3.18
C SER A 111 4.97 -15.15 -2.89
N TRP A 112 4.73 -16.01 -1.90
CA TRP A 112 5.61 -17.14 -1.55
C TRP A 112 5.08 -18.50 -2.03
N ARG A 113 3.92 -18.54 -2.69
CA ARG A 113 3.44 -19.76 -3.35
C ARG A 113 4.20 -19.94 -4.66
N ARG A 114 4.71 -21.15 -4.88
CA ARG A 114 5.44 -21.51 -6.11
C ARG A 114 4.56 -21.43 -7.38
N GLU A 115 3.25 -21.50 -7.22
CA GLU A 115 2.24 -21.52 -8.30
C GLU A 115 1.29 -20.33 -8.14
N GLU A 116 1.80 -19.13 -8.39
CA GLU A 116 1.00 -17.91 -8.33
C GLU A 116 0.45 -17.54 -9.69
N THR A 117 -0.84 -17.25 -9.74
CA THR A 117 -1.44 -16.67 -10.94
C THR A 117 -1.14 -15.16 -11.00
N LEU A 118 -1.03 -14.63 -12.22
CA LEU A 118 -0.84 -13.19 -12.43
C LEU A 118 -1.94 -12.35 -11.77
N VAL A 119 -3.18 -12.86 -11.76
CA VAL A 119 -4.32 -12.21 -11.10
C VAL A 119 -4.08 -12.06 -9.58
N GLU A 120 -3.58 -13.11 -8.91
CA GLU A 120 -3.35 -13.09 -7.45
C GLU A 120 -2.26 -12.10 -7.06
N ARG A 121 -1.25 -11.96 -7.92
CA ARG A 121 -0.14 -11.01 -7.74
C ARG A 121 -0.58 -9.56 -7.89
N VAL A 122 -1.39 -9.24 -8.91
CA VAL A 122 -2.01 -7.91 -9.05
C VAL A 122 -2.94 -7.61 -7.87
N GLN A 123 -3.69 -8.59 -7.37
CA GLN A 123 -4.51 -8.44 -6.16
C GLN A 123 -3.68 -8.17 -4.92
N PHE A 124 -2.57 -8.91 -4.74
CA PHE A 124 -1.66 -8.69 -3.63
C PHE A 124 -1.12 -7.26 -3.64
N LEU A 125 -0.68 -6.76 -4.80
CA LEU A 125 -0.22 -5.38 -4.96
C LEU A 125 -1.34 -4.37 -4.62
N PHE A 126 -2.58 -4.61 -5.05
CA PHE A 126 -3.72 -3.76 -4.68
C PHE A 126 -3.93 -3.68 -3.16
N PHE A 127 -3.85 -4.82 -2.45
CA PHE A 127 -3.98 -4.83 -0.99
C PHE A 127 -2.78 -4.19 -0.29
N ALA A 128 -1.56 -4.37 -0.82
CA ALA A 128 -0.37 -3.71 -0.32
C ALA A 128 -0.50 -2.18 -0.41
N ILE A 129 -0.97 -1.66 -1.55
CA ILE A 129 -1.24 -0.23 -1.76
C ILE A 129 -2.35 0.24 -0.83
N ARG A 130 -3.44 -0.54 -0.66
CA ARG A 130 -4.53 -0.20 0.28
C ARG A 130 -4.03 -0.11 1.72
N LEU A 131 -3.17 -1.03 2.16
CA LEU A 131 -2.55 -1.00 3.47
C LEU A 131 -1.67 0.25 3.63
N GLN A 132 -0.92 0.61 2.58
CA GLN A 132 -0.09 1.81 2.55
C GLN A 132 -0.91 3.10 2.75
N ARG A 133 -2.08 3.19 2.10
CA ARG A 133 -3.03 4.30 2.24
C ARG A 133 -3.56 4.47 3.66
N LEU A 134 -3.73 3.37 4.40
CA LEU A 134 -4.12 3.42 5.82
C LEU A 134 -3.02 4.03 6.71
N MET A 135 -1.75 3.80 6.36
CA MET A 135 -0.63 4.08 7.25
C MET A 135 0.05 5.43 7.00
N ILE A 136 0.38 5.81 5.76
CA ILE A 136 1.25 6.97 5.47
C ILE A 136 0.49 8.17 4.87
N VAL A 137 -0.04 8.09 3.65
CA VAL A 137 -0.72 9.22 2.95
C VAL A 137 -1.59 8.63 1.83
N SER A 138 -2.75 9.24 1.57
CA SER A 138 -3.53 9.00 0.35
C SER A 138 -3.82 10.34 -0.31
N THR A 139 -3.22 10.61 -1.47
CA THR A 139 -3.63 11.72 -2.34
C THR A 139 -4.54 11.17 -3.43
N SER A 140 -5.85 11.46 -3.35
CA SER A 140 -6.78 11.15 -4.45
C SER A 140 -6.68 12.25 -5.50
N ASN A 141 -6.11 11.93 -6.66
CA ASN A 141 -6.19 12.79 -7.84
C ASN A 141 -7.53 12.54 -8.57
N SER A 142 -8.62 13.01 -7.99
CA SER A 142 -9.88 13.22 -8.73
C SER A 142 -9.95 14.70 -9.09
N GLY A 143 -9.85 15.03 -10.37
CA GLY A 143 -9.58 16.36 -10.93
C GLY A 143 -10.59 17.49 -10.67
N GLU A 144 -11.39 17.44 -9.61
CA GLU A 144 -12.29 18.52 -9.21
C GLU A 144 -12.22 18.73 -7.70
N LEU A 145 -11.65 19.87 -7.30
CA LEU A 145 -11.27 20.29 -5.93
C LEU A 145 -10.44 19.25 -5.14
N PRO A 146 -9.15 19.53 -4.84
CA PRO A 146 -8.42 18.74 -3.88
C PRO A 146 -8.99 19.04 -2.48
N LEU A 147 -10.01 18.31 -2.06
CA LEU A 147 -10.27 18.13 -0.64
C LEU A 147 -9.15 17.23 -0.13
N ILE A 148 -8.00 17.87 0.12
CA ILE A 148 -6.92 17.33 0.92
C ILE A 148 -7.57 17.14 2.29
N LEU A 149 -8.20 15.99 2.51
CA LEU A 149 -8.24 15.41 3.84
C LEU A 149 -6.88 14.74 3.94
N PRO A 150 -5.87 15.47 4.43
CA PRO A 150 -4.59 14.87 4.58
C PRO A 150 -4.85 13.70 5.55
N GLN A 151 -4.15 12.63 5.25
CA GLN A 151 -3.66 11.67 6.24
C GLN A 151 -4.57 10.49 6.40
N PRO A 152 -4.04 9.53 7.13
CA PRO A 152 -4.64 9.57 8.45
C PRO A 152 -3.65 9.21 9.53
N THR A 153 -3.38 7.92 9.75
CA THR A 153 -3.06 7.48 11.10
C THR A 153 -1.68 7.94 11.54
N ALA A 154 -0.62 7.73 10.76
CA ALA A 154 0.72 8.15 11.18
C ALA A 154 0.81 9.67 11.38
N VAL A 155 0.16 10.47 10.53
CA VAL A 155 0.25 11.93 10.65
C VAL A 155 -0.67 12.48 11.73
N ILE A 156 -1.90 11.97 11.88
CA ILE A 156 -2.78 12.27 13.03
C ILE A 156 -2.01 11.99 14.31
N CYS A 157 -1.34 10.84 14.39
CA CYS A 157 -0.54 10.46 15.53
C CYS A 157 0.68 11.37 15.73
N LEU A 158 1.40 11.74 14.67
CA LEU A 158 2.56 12.64 14.74
C LEU A 158 2.17 14.04 15.22
N VAL A 159 1.13 14.64 14.64
CA VAL A 159 0.64 15.97 15.02
C VAL A 159 0.17 15.97 16.47
N THR A 160 -0.60 14.96 16.85
CA THR A 160 -1.09 14.80 18.23
C THR A 160 0.08 14.59 19.20
N PHE A 161 1.07 13.78 18.83
CA PHE A 161 2.28 13.57 19.61
C PHE A 161 3.06 14.87 19.80
N ILE A 162 3.28 15.67 18.75
CA ILE A 162 4.02 16.94 18.84
C ILE A 162 3.32 17.88 19.84
N GLN A 163 2.00 18.02 19.73
CA GLN A 163 1.20 18.85 20.63
C GLN A 163 1.32 18.34 22.08
N ALA A 164 1.20 17.02 22.29
CA ALA A 164 1.26 16.38 23.59
C ALA A 164 2.65 16.49 24.23
N TYR A 165 3.70 16.28 23.44
CA TYR A 165 5.10 16.30 23.87
C TYR A 165 5.57 17.71 24.26
N ALA A 166 5.05 18.75 23.60
CA ALA A 166 5.26 20.12 24.02
C ALA A 166 4.75 20.38 25.46
N ARG A 167 3.74 19.63 25.91
CA ARG A 167 3.15 19.71 27.26
C ARG A 167 3.59 18.57 28.20
N ARG A 168 4.71 17.90 27.89
CA ARG A 168 5.19 16.69 28.61
C ARG A 168 5.46 16.86 30.10
N HIS A 169 5.56 18.09 30.60
CA HIS A 169 5.84 18.37 32.00
C HIS A 169 4.66 18.03 32.93
N GLU A 170 3.46 17.86 32.37
CA GLU A 170 2.28 17.41 33.10
C GLU A 170 2.23 15.87 33.14
N PHE A 171 2.20 15.28 34.34
CA PHE A 171 2.19 13.82 34.53
C PHE A 171 1.02 13.13 33.80
N HIS A 172 -0.13 13.79 33.73
CA HIS A 172 -1.32 13.27 33.03
C HIS A 172 -1.16 13.18 31.51
N MET A 173 -0.18 13.90 30.94
CA MET A 173 0.09 13.91 29.49
C MET A 173 1.06 12.79 29.08
N ILE A 174 1.69 12.08 30.04
CA ILE A 174 2.67 11.03 29.75
C ILE A 174 2.04 9.91 28.92
N THR A 175 0.93 9.34 29.38
CA THR A 175 0.21 8.28 28.66
C THR A 175 -0.28 8.75 27.29
N TYR A 176 -0.69 10.02 27.20
CA TYR A 176 -1.19 10.62 25.97
C TYR A 176 -0.11 10.67 24.90
N TRP A 177 1.04 11.30 25.17
CA TRP A 177 2.09 11.41 24.15
C TRP A 177 2.71 10.05 23.82
N LEU A 178 2.83 9.13 24.78
CA LEU A 178 3.38 7.78 24.54
C LEU A 178 2.48 6.94 23.63
N LEU A 179 1.15 6.98 23.81
CA LEU A 179 0.22 6.21 22.98
C LEU A 179 0.25 6.67 21.52
N PHE A 180 0.20 7.98 21.29
CA PHE A 180 0.26 8.53 19.94
C PHE A 180 1.65 8.35 19.32
N LEU A 181 2.73 8.43 20.09
CA LEU A 181 4.08 8.11 19.62
C LEU A 181 4.19 6.63 19.20
N LEU A 182 3.68 5.71 20.01
CA LEU A 182 3.71 4.28 19.70
C LEU A 182 2.96 4.00 18.39
N MET A 183 1.75 4.54 18.24
CA MET A 183 0.97 4.38 17.01
C MET A 183 1.66 4.99 15.80
N PHE A 184 2.31 6.14 15.95
CA PHE A 184 3.12 6.74 14.89
C PHE A 184 4.26 5.82 14.46
N ILE A 185 5.07 5.32 15.41
CA ILE A 185 6.21 4.44 15.13
C ILE A 185 5.73 3.16 14.45
N VAL A 186 4.72 2.50 15.01
CA VAL A 186 4.21 1.23 14.51
C VAL A 186 3.69 1.37 13.07
N ASN A 187 2.85 2.37 12.79
CA ASN A 187 2.34 2.59 11.44
C ASN A 187 3.47 2.99 10.46
N THR A 188 4.45 3.78 10.89
CA THR A 188 5.59 4.16 10.05
C THR A 188 6.46 2.95 9.70
N VAL A 189 6.81 2.12 10.68
CA VAL A 189 7.62 0.93 10.47
C VAL A 189 6.91 -0.05 9.54
N PHE A 190 5.63 -0.35 9.79
CA PHE A 190 4.87 -1.23 8.91
C PHE A 190 4.71 -0.64 7.50
N ALA A 191 4.57 0.67 7.36
CA ALA A 191 4.51 1.31 6.04
C ALA A 191 5.82 1.24 5.27
N VAL A 192 6.96 1.41 5.94
CA VAL A 192 8.28 1.24 5.31
C VAL A 192 8.50 -0.21 4.92
N MET A 193 8.18 -1.16 5.81
CA MET A 193 8.30 -2.59 5.53
C MET A 193 7.38 -3.03 4.39
N ASN A 194 6.15 -2.53 4.34
CA ASN A 194 5.20 -2.83 3.27
C ASN A 194 5.65 -2.22 1.93
N ALA A 195 6.12 -0.96 1.94
CA ALA A 195 6.68 -0.31 0.76
C ALA A 195 7.87 -1.11 0.19
N TYR A 196 8.84 -1.46 1.03
CA TYR A 196 10.07 -2.11 0.60
C TYR A 196 9.86 -3.59 0.25
N ASN A 197 9.23 -4.37 1.14
CA ASN A 197 9.13 -5.83 0.97
C ASN A 197 7.97 -6.26 0.06
N ASN A 198 6.86 -5.52 0.04
CA ASN A 198 5.66 -5.94 -0.69
C ASN A 198 5.47 -5.12 -1.97
N ILE A 199 5.47 -3.80 -1.89
CA ILE A 199 5.14 -2.93 -3.04
C ILE A 199 6.27 -2.93 -4.06
N THR A 200 7.50 -2.59 -3.65
CA THR A 200 8.65 -2.56 -4.58
C THR A 200 8.88 -3.93 -5.21
N TRP A 201 8.93 -4.98 -4.39
CA TRP A 201 9.13 -6.34 -4.86
C TRP A 201 8.09 -6.76 -5.90
N GLU A 202 6.79 -6.57 -5.60
CA GLU A 202 5.73 -7.07 -6.47
C GLU A 202 5.54 -6.20 -7.72
N ALA A 203 5.67 -4.88 -7.59
CA ALA A 203 5.58 -3.96 -8.71
C ALA A 203 6.73 -4.16 -9.71
N ASP A 204 7.97 -4.32 -9.23
CA ASP A 204 9.11 -4.63 -10.11
C ASP A 204 8.93 -6.00 -10.77
N ARG A 205 8.47 -7.01 -10.02
CA ARG A 205 8.27 -8.36 -10.56
C ARG A 205 7.24 -8.37 -11.69
N LEU A 206 6.13 -7.63 -11.53
CA LEU A 206 5.08 -7.54 -12.55
C LEU A 206 5.48 -6.68 -13.75
N TRP A 207 6.32 -5.66 -13.55
CA TRP A 207 6.83 -4.83 -14.63
C TRP A 207 7.89 -5.56 -15.46
N PHE A 208 8.85 -6.23 -14.81
CA PHE A 208 10.00 -6.84 -15.47
C PHE A 208 9.76 -8.27 -15.97
N ASN A 209 8.99 -9.10 -15.25
CA ASN A 209 8.83 -10.51 -15.63
C ASN A 209 7.57 -10.76 -16.46
N ASP A 210 6.49 -10.03 -16.18
CA ASP A 210 5.18 -10.30 -16.78
C ASP A 210 4.74 -9.23 -17.78
N ASN A 211 5.51 -8.15 -17.96
CA ASN A 211 5.23 -7.02 -18.87
C ASN A 211 3.77 -6.53 -18.79
N VAL A 212 3.23 -6.39 -17.57
CA VAL A 212 1.83 -5.98 -17.39
C VAL A 212 1.72 -4.46 -17.47
N ASP A 213 1.06 -3.99 -18.53
CA ASP A 213 0.76 -2.56 -18.70
C ASP A 213 -0.28 -2.06 -17.68
N GLY A 214 -0.14 -0.80 -17.24
CA GLY A 214 -1.08 -0.13 -16.33
C GLY A 214 -0.79 -0.29 -14.84
N ILE A 215 0.30 -0.95 -14.45
CA ILE A 215 0.73 -1.01 -13.06
C ILE A 215 1.26 0.36 -12.61
N PRO A 216 0.83 0.89 -11.45
CA PRO A 216 1.36 2.15 -10.94
C PRO A 216 2.87 2.04 -10.75
N LYS A 217 3.61 3.04 -11.23
CA LYS A 217 5.05 3.15 -10.99
C LYS A 217 5.32 2.98 -9.49
N VAL A 218 6.38 2.26 -9.12
CA VAL A 218 6.74 1.94 -7.73
C VAL A 218 6.61 3.15 -6.79
N ILE A 219 7.10 4.32 -7.20
CA ILE A 219 7.04 5.55 -6.42
C ILE A 219 5.58 5.97 -6.12
N VAL A 220 4.71 5.87 -7.12
CA VAL A 220 3.29 6.22 -7.03
C VAL A 220 2.57 5.21 -6.12
N ALA A 221 2.86 3.92 -6.26
CA ALA A 221 2.33 2.86 -5.41
C ALA A 221 2.77 2.99 -3.93
N ILE A 222 4.04 3.36 -3.66
CA ILE A 222 4.56 3.62 -2.31
C ILE A 222 3.87 4.81 -1.64
N LEU A 223 3.51 5.82 -2.43
CA LEU A 223 2.70 6.95 -1.97
C LEU A 223 1.22 6.60 -1.80
N GLY A 224 0.85 5.35 -2.05
CA GLY A 224 -0.52 4.89 -1.95
C GLY A 224 -1.39 5.40 -3.09
N VAL A 225 -0.84 5.71 -4.27
CA VAL A 225 -1.59 6.19 -5.44
C VAL A 225 -1.72 5.06 -6.44
#